data_AF-A0A6G9YPS7-F1
#
_entry.id   AF-A0A6G9YPS7-F1
#
_cell.length_a   1.000
_cell.length_b   1.000
_cell.length_c   1.000
_cell.angle_alpha   90.00
_cell.angle_beta   90.00
_cell.angle_gamma   90.00
#
_symmetry.space_group_name_H-M   'P 1'
#
loop_
_entity.id
_entity.type
_entity.pdbx_description
1 polymer ?
#
loop_
_entity_poly.entity_id
_entity_poly.type
_entity_poly.pdbx_seq_one_letter_code
_entity_poly.pdbx_strand_id
1 'polypeptide(L)'
;MTSPVAGSTDFRTSWSGVVSVDVTVDLSSCVIRQRAAWARERMLGENSHLVTHYRPIVPEFVGTRWEYRDMCGRYATTTNPARLAADLDAIDETGAADARTFTSYNVAPTTQVLTVVRRHEHGHPDDEPKLRVRRMRWGLIPVWTKVAEPGVPVKGKPLFNARADKAATTASFRDAVKYRRCLVPMDGWYEWLVESAGNGKAVKHPYYMSNADGSRLYMAGLWSVWRDRALPDSDPLLSCTILTTDSVGELTNIHDRMPLPMPEEHWDAWLDPDHPAPASLLETPDAAAVAGIAVRPVSPLVNSVKNNGPELLAPLADTADTEQAGQISLL
;
A
#
# COMPACT_ATOMS: atom_id res chain seq x y z
N MET A 1 17.21 13.66 -74.41
CA MET A 1 17.84 14.60 -73.45
C MET A 1 18.14 13.78 -72.20
N THR A 2 19.31 13.15 -72.13
CA THR A 2 20.63 13.66 -71.65
C THR A 2 20.84 13.44 -70.14
N SER A 3 21.60 12.38 -69.82
CA SER A 3 22.44 12.21 -68.61
C SER A 3 23.50 13.36 -68.50
N PRO A 4 24.32 13.56 -67.42
CA PRO A 4 25.15 12.54 -66.72
C PRO A 4 25.32 12.75 -65.17
N VAL A 5 26.24 12.13 -64.39
CA VAL A 5 26.66 10.71 -64.18
C VAL A 5 27.36 10.59 -62.79
N ALA A 6 26.99 9.58 -61.98
CA ALA A 6 27.75 8.92 -60.88
C ALA A 6 28.25 9.67 -59.62
N GLY A 7 28.46 8.90 -58.54
CA GLY A 7 29.15 9.30 -57.30
C GLY A 7 29.00 8.30 -56.15
N SER A 8 29.62 7.12 -56.25
CA SER A 8 29.63 6.10 -55.17
C SER A 8 30.89 6.15 -54.32
N THR A 9 30.75 6.10 -53.00
CA THR A 9 31.85 5.63 -52.11
C THR A 9 31.28 4.94 -50.87
N ASP A 10 31.74 3.71 -50.65
CA ASP A 10 31.51 2.93 -49.43
C ASP A 10 32.64 3.22 -48.44
N PHE A 11 32.34 3.39 -47.15
CA PHE A 11 33.34 3.45 -46.08
C PHE A 11 32.79 2.81 -44.80
N ARG A 12 33.26 1.59 -44.54
CA ARG A 12 33.20 0.98 -43.21
C ARG A 12 34.14 1.72 -42.25
N THR A 13 33.63 2.20 -41.13
CA THR A 13 34.42 2.44 -39.92
C THR A 13 33.67 1.97 -38.69
N SER A 14 34.19 0.92 -38.05
CA SER A 14 33.78 0.47 -36.72
C SER A 14 34.23 1.47 -35.66
N TRP A 15 33.34 1.89 -34.77
CA TRP A 15 33.71 2.52 -33.51
C TRP A 15 32.95 1.89 -32.34
N SER A 16 33.67 1.08 -31.57
CA SER A 16 33.31 0.73 -30.21
C SER A 16 33.54 1.95 -29.31
N GLY A 17 32.50 2.46 -28.66
CA GLY A 17 32.58 3.59 -27.74
C GLY A 17 31.70 3.36 -26.52
N VAL A 18 32.30 2.83 -25.44
CA VAL A 18 31.67 2.87 -24.12
C VAL A 18 31.86 4.28 -23.57
N VAL A 19 30.77 5.00 -23.34
CA VAL A 19 30.81 6.27 -22.61
C VAL A 19 30.65 5.95 -21.13
N SER A 20 31.78 5.87 -20.42
CA SER A 20 31.77 5.91 -18.96
C SER A 20 31.45 7.32 -18.50
N VAL A 21 30.45 7.47 -17.63
CA VAL A 21 30.17 8.73 -16.93
C VAL A 21 30.58 8.54 -15.47
N ASP A 22 31.74 9.08 -15.10
CA ASP A 22 32.20 9.08 -13.72
C ASP A 22 31.41 10.10 -12.90
N VAL A 23 30.43 9.63 -12.12
CA VAL A 23 29.73 10.44 -11.13
C VAL A 23 30.48 10.35 -9.81
N THR A 24 31.29 11.36 -9.51
CA THR A 24 31.91 11.51 -8.18
C THR A 24 30.91 12.14 -7.22
N VAL A 25 30.47 11.40 -6.20
CA VAL A 25 29.60 11.91 -5.14
C VAL A 25 30.46 12.21 -3.90
N ASP A 26 30.50 13.47 -3.50
CA ASP A 26 31.17 13.91 -2.28
C ASP A 26 30.28 13.61 -1.05
N LEU A 27 30.81 12.83 -0.09
CA LEU A 27 30.13 12.39 1.12
C LEU A 27 30.81 12.96 2.36
N SER A 28 30.85 14.30 2.48
CA SER A 28 31.60 14.98 3.54
C SER A 28 30.77 15.85 4.50
N SER A 29 29.51 15.51 4.81
CA SER A 29 28.86 15.97 6.05
C SER A 29 27.55 15.27 6.43
N CYS A 30 27.60 14.28 7.34
CA CYS A 30 26.72 14.27 8.52
C CYS A 30 27.29 13.32 9.59
N VAL A 31 27.63 13.85 10.77
CA VAL A 31 28.24 13.07 11.86
C VAL A 31 27.17 12.75 12.90
N ILE A 32 26.76 11.49 13.00
CA ILE A 32 26.06 10.96 14.18
C ILE A 32 26.99 9.97 14.87
N ARG A 33 27.44 10.34 16.08
CA ARG A 33 28.26 9.49 16.94
C ARG A 33 27.35 8.55 17.72
N GLN A 34 27.63 7.25 17.69
CA GLN A 34 27.29 6.37 18.79
C GLN A 34 28.54 5.71 19.35
N ARG A 35 28.68 5.77 20.68
CA ARG A 35 29.69 5.06 21.47
C ARG A 35 29.05 3.81 22.06
N ALA A 36 29.65 2.66 21.82
CA ALA A 36 29.65 1.56 22.79
C ALA A 36 30.96 0.78 22.60
N ALA A 37 31.82 0.76 23.62
CA ALA A 37 33.12 0.10 23.55
C ALA A 37 33.46 -0.54 24.90
N TRP A 38 33.15 -1.82 25.06
CA TRP A 38 33.61 -2.64 26.20
C TRP A 38 33.87 -4.08 25.76
N ALA A 39 35.14 -4.42 25.58
CA ALA A 39 35.67 -5.76 25.81
C ALA A 39 37.15 -5.62 26.18
N ARG A 40 37.51 -6.00 27.41
CA ARG A 40 38.90 -6.16 27.84
C ARG A 40 39.29 -7.62 27.65
N GLU A 41 40.38 -7.89 26.93
CA GLU A 41 41.44 -8.72 27.49
C GLU A 41 42.78 -8.50 26.74
N ARG A 42 43.88 -8.70 27.46
CA ARG A 42 45.26 -8.64 26.92
C ARG A 42 45.77 -10.07 26.81
N MET A 43 46.57 -10.38 25.78
CA MET A 43 48.01 -10.66 25.94
C MET A 43 48.67 -11.12 24.62
N LEU A 44 49.82 -10.49 24.30
CA LEU A 44 51.00 -11.04 23.61
C LEU A 44 50.90 -11.54 22.15
N GLY A 45 51.89 -11.16 21.33
CA GLY A 45 52.19 -11.80 20.04
C GLY A 45 52.62 -10.80 18.96
N GLU A 46 53.87 -10.86 18.53
CA GLU A 46 54.40 -10.07 17.41
C GLU A 46 54.02 -10.66 16.04
N ASN A 47 54.04 -9.80 15.01
CA ASN A 47 54.30 -10.12 13.60
C ASN A 47 53.56 -11.31 12.95
N SER A 48 52.44 -11.02 12.28
CA SER A 48 52.27 -11.45 10.88
C SER A 48 51.21 -10.59 10.16
N HIS A 49 51.54 -10.15 8.94
CA HIS A 49 50.56 -9.52 8.06
C HIS A 49 49.64 -10.57 7.44
N LEU A 50 48.48 -10.82 8.06
CA LEU A 50 47.37 -11.52 7.44
C LEU A 50 46.35 -10.50 6.93
N VAL A 51 46.22 -10.42 5.60
CA VAL A 51 45.17 -9.62 4.95
C VAL A 51 43.85 -10.40 5.06
N THR A 52 43.12 -10.18 6.13
CA THR A 52 41.79 -10.78 6.30
C THR A 52 40.78 -10.02 5.43
N HIS A 53 40.44 -10.58 4.27
CA HIS A 53 39.33 -10.07 3.46
C HIS A 53 38.01 -10.28 4.20
N TYR A 54 37.51 -9.24 4.86
CA TYR A 54 36.13 -9.19 5.33
C TYR A 54 35.18 -9.06 4.13
N ARG A 55 34.67 -10.20 3.66
CA ARG A 55 33.45 -10.21 2.87
C ARG A 55 32.27 -9.96 3.82
N PRO A 56 31.41 -8.97 3.59
CA PRO A 56 30.12 -8.95 4.28
C PRO A 56 29.36 -10.21 3.86
N ILE A 57 28.94 -11.01 4.84
CA ILE A 57 28.03 -12.14 4.60
C ILE A 57 26.64 -11.55 4.41
N VAL A 58 26.37 -11.08 3.19
CA VAL A 58 25.00 -10.98 2.70
C VAL A 58 24.51 -12.42 2.46
N PRO A 59 23.43 -12.88 3.11
CA PRO A 59 22.86 -14.17 2.79
C PRO A 59 22.35 -14.13 1.35
N GLU A 60 22.86 -14.98 0.47
CA GLU A 60 22.22 -15.24 -0.82
C GLU A 60 20.84 -15.86 -0.54
N PHE A 61 19.79 -15.04 -0.61
CA PHE A 61 18.41 -15.49 -0.52
C PHE A 61 18.05 -16.29 -1.78
N VAL A 62 18.39 -17.59 -1.76
CA VAL A 62 17.94 -18.56 -2.76
C VAL A 62 16.41 -18.63 -2.70
N GLY A 63 15.77 -18.21 -3.79
CA GLY A 63 14.35 -17.85 -3.79
C GLY A 63 13.40 -18.96 -3.29
N THR A 64 12.84 -18.76 -2.11
CA THR A 64 11.65 -19.50 -1.66
C THR A 64 10.40 -18.96 -2.34
N ARG A 65 9.64 -19.86 -2.95
CA ARG A 65 8.40 -19.57 -3.68
C ARG A 65 7.29 -19.14 -2.70
N TRP A 66 6.99 -17.85 -2.66
CA TRP A 66 5.97 -17.27 -1.79
C TRP A 66 4.55 -17.82 -2.09
N GLU A 67 3.95 -18.57 -1.15
CA GLU A 67 2.49 -18.80 -1.14
C GLU A 67 1.76 -17.64 -0.43
N TYR A 68 1.82 -16.45 -1.03
CA TYR A 68 1.00 -15.32 -0.58
C TYR A 68 -0.50 -15.62 -0.81
N ARG A 69 -1.30 -15.58 0.26
CA ARG A 69 -2.73 -15.93 0.20
C ARG A 69 -3.73 -14.82 0.53
N ASP A 70 -3.33 -13.76 1.23
CA ASP A 70 -4.17 -12.57 1.46
C ASP A 70 -3.29 -11.32 1.47
N MET A 71 -3.33 -10.56 0.36
CA MET A 71 -2.61 -9.31 0.12
C MET A 71 -3.37 -8.14 0.76
N CYS A 72 -2.70 -7.20 1.43
CA CYS A 72 -3.25 -5.92 1.93
C CYS A 72 -4.69 -6.04 2.44
N GLY A 73 -4.90 -7.05 3.29
CA GLY A 73 -6.22 -7.51 3.74
C GLY A 73 -6.64 -6.97 5.09
N ARG A 74 -5.98 -5.91 5.58
CA ARG A 74 -6.30 -5.29 6.87
C ARG A 74 -5.77 -3.86 6.98
N TYR A 75 -6.53 -2.96 7.61
CA TYR A 75 -6.07 -1.61 7.92
C TYR A 75 -6.78 -1.01 9.14
N ALA A 76 -6.36 0.18 9.56
CA ALA A 76 -7.02 0.95 10.61
C ALA A 76 -7.62 2.24 10.04
N THR A 77 -8.83 2.58 10.49
CA THR A 77 -9.45 3.89 10.25
C THR A 77 -10.24 4.27 11.50
N THR A 78 -9.74 5.25 12.22
CA THR A 78 -10.24 5.68 13.53
C THR A 78 -11.07 6.96 13.44
N THR A 79 -11.00 7.64 12.29
CA THR A 79 -11.63 8.94 12.05
C THR A 79 -13.17 8.90 12.10
N ASN A 80 -13.76 9.99 12.57
CA ASN A 80 -15.19 10.23 12.46
C ASN A 80 -15.52 10.73 11.04
N PRO A 81 -16.52 10.17 10.33
CA PRO A 81 -16.91 10.62 8.99
C PRO A 81 -17.21 12.11 8.89
N ALA A 82 -17.92 12.69 9.86
CA ALA A 82 -18.27 14.10 9.84
C ALA A 82 -17.03 14.99 10.00
N ARG A 83 -16.02 14.52 10.75
CA ARG A 83 -14.72 15.20 10.82
C ARG A 83 -13.97 15.07 9.51
N LEU A 84 -13.88 13.87 8.94
CA LEU A 84 -13.26 13.64 7.63
C LEU A 84 -13.92 14.48 6.53
N ALA A 85 -15.25 14.65 6.59
CA ALA A 85 -16.00 15.48 5.67
C ALA A 85 -15.65 16.97 5.83
N ALA A 86 -15.60 17.48 7.07
CA ALA A 86 -15.19 18.85 7.37
C ALA A 86 -13.71 19.14 7.01
N ASP A 87 -12.81 18.18 7.30
CA ASP A 87 -11.38 18.27 6.97
C ASP A 87 -11.14 18.33 5.43
N LEU A 88 -12.12 17.90 4.61
CA LEU A 88 -12.03 17.80 3.13
C LEU A 88 -13.00 18.73 2.36
N ASP A 89 -13.74 19.62 3.05
CA ASP A 89 -14.89 20.38 2.50
C ASP A 89 -15.85 19.51 1.66
N ALA A 90 -16.18 18.34 2.20
CA ALA A 90 -16.97 17.30 1.53
C ALA A 90 -18.35 17.15 2.17
N ILE A 91 -19.32 16.68 1.37
CA ILE A 91 -20.65 16.29 1.86
C ILE A 91 -20.54 14.94 2.60
N ASP A 92 -21.05 14.86 3.83
CA ASP A 92 -21.17 13.59 4.55
C ASP A 92 -22.42 12.83 4.10
N GLU A 93 -22.23 11.74 3.34
CA GLU A 93 -23.28 10.79 2.95
C GLU A 93 -23.16 9.44 3.71
N THR A 94 -22.52 9.42 4.88
CA THR A 94 -22.33 8.19 5.67
C THR A 94 -23.55 7.81 6.53
N GLY A 95 -24.49 8.76 6.67
CA GLY A 95 -25.76 8.59 7.38
C GLY A 95 -25.64 8.71 8.90
N ALA A 96 -26.79 8.82 9.58
CA ALA A 96 -26.87 9.01 11.03
C ALA A 96 -26.58 7.73 11.84
N ALA A 97 -25.33 7.25 11.80
CA ALA A 97 -24.83 6.22 12.71
C ALA A 97 -23.94 6.83 13.80
N ASP A 98 -23.88 6.19 14.98
CA ASP A 98 -23.06 6.63 16.10
C ASP A 98 -21.58 6.68 15.69
N ALA A 99 -20.87 7.76 16.04
CA ALA A 99 -19.45 7.96 15.76
C ALA A 99 -18.58 6.74 16.12
N ARG A 100 -18.93 6.03 17.19
CA ARG A 100 -18.25 4.81 17.68
C ARG A 100 -18.38 3.60 16.76
N THR A 101 -19.27 3.64 15.76
CA THR A 101 -19.42 2.57 14.76
C THR A 101 -18.44 2.68 13.59
N PHE A 102 -17.71 3.80 13.47
CA PHE A 102 -16.76 4.03 12.38
C PHE A 102 -15.30 3.79 12.78
N THR A 103 -14.95 3.98 14.05
CA THR A 103 -13.61 3.68 14.56
C THR A 103 -13.34 2.17 14.54
N SER A 104 -12.40 1.75 13.68
CA SER A 104 -11.91 0.39 13.65
C SER A 104 -10.38 0.36 13.51
N TYR A 105 -9.75 -0.33 14.44
CA TYR A 105 -8.32 -0.59 14.48
C TYR A 105 -7.94 -1.84 13.67
N ASN A 106 -8.91 -2.58 13.13
CA ASN A 106 -8.71 -3.88 12.49
C ASN A 106 -9.73 -4.14 11.36
N VAL A 107 -9.87 -3.18 10.44
CA VAL A 107 -10.80 -3.25 9.31
C VAL A 107 -10.48 -4.47 8.45
N ALA A 108 -11.48 -5.32 8.21
CA ALA A 108 -11.36 -6.53 7.39
C ALA A 108 -12.21 -6.44 6.10
N PRO A 109 -11.88 -7.21 5.05
CA PRO A 109 -12.68 -7.26 3.83
C PRO A 109 -14.15 -7.64 4.12
N THR A 110 -15.04 -7.23 3.22
CA THR A 110 -16.52 -7.38 3.27
C THR A 110 -17.25 -6.51 4.30
N THR A 111 -16.54 -5.80 5.17
CA THR A 111 -17.11 -4.75 6.04
C THR A 111 -17.47 -3.48 5.26
N GLN A 112 -18.24 -2.58 5.89
CA GLN A 112 -18.50 -1.23 5.38
C GLN A 112 -17.35 -0.30 5.77
N VAL A 113 -16.77 0.40 4.81
CA VAL A 113 -15.62 1.28 4.99
C VAL A 113 -15.88 2.68 4.47
N LEU A 114 -15.12 3.66 4.97
CA LEU A 114 -15.15 5.03 4.47
C LEU A 114 -14.46 5.12 3.11
N THR A 115 -15.00 5.97 2.25
CA THR A 115 -14.47 6.30 0.92
C THR A 115 -14.75 7.77 0.63
N VAL A 116 -13.89 8.40 -0.17
CA VAL A 116 -14.13 9.75 -0.70
C VAL A 116 -14.30 9.65 -2.21
N VAL A 117 -15.33 10.28 -2.75
CA VAL A 117 -15.58 10.41 -4.19
C VAL A 117 -15.86 11.86 -4.55
N ARG A 118 -15.54 12.30 -5.77
CA ARG A 118 -16.09 13.53 -6.34
C ARG A 118 -17.21 13.16 -7.31
N ARG A 119 -18.38 13.79 -7.19
CA ARG A 119 -19.53 13.57 -8.10
C ARG A 119 -20.52 14.72 -8.14
N HIS A 120 -21.06 14.91 -9.35
CA HIS A 120 -22.33 15.57 -9.65
C HIS A 120 -23.48 15.09 -8.77
N GLU A 121 -24.42 16.00 -8.51
CA GLU A 121 -25.65 15.68 -7.78
C GLU A 121 -26.61 14.87 -8.68
N HIS A 122 -27.42 14.00 -8.07
CA HIS A 122 -28.27 13.12 -8.88
C HIS A 122 -29.41 13.90 -9.55
N GLY A 123 -29.46 13.87 -10.88
CA GLY A 123 -30.41 14.66 -11.68
C GLY A 123 -29.86 16.02 -12.11
N HIS A 124 -28.68 16.41 -11.63
CA HIS A 124 -28.03 17.68 -11.94
C HIS A 124 -26.59 17.42 -12.45
N PRO A 125 -26.43 16.91 -13.68
CA PRO A 125 -25.12 16.54 -14.24
C PRO A 125 -24.29 17.75 -14.69
N ASP A 126 -24.90 18.94 -14.77
CA ASP A 126 -24.25 20.19 -15.21
C ASP A 126 -23.81 21.07 -14.02
N ASP A 127 -24.04 20.63 -12.77
CA ASP A 127 -23.60 21.31 -11.55
C ASP A 127 -22.09 21.06 -11.30
N GLU A 128 -21.45 21.87 -10.45
CA GLU A 128 -20.08 21.60 -10.00
C GLU A 128 -20.01 20.29 -9.16
N PRO A 129 -19.14 19.32 -9.49
CA PRO A 129 -19.10 18.03 -8.82
C PRO A 129 -18.40 18.13 -7.46
N LYS A 130 -19.11 17.77 -6.39
CA LYS A 130 -18.64 17.92 -5.01
C LYS A 130 -17.94 16.68 -4.48
N LEU A 131 -16.99 16.87 -3.56
CA LEU A 131 -16.45 15.78 -2.74
C LEU A 131 -17.54 15.26 -1.79
N ARG A 132 -17.58 13.95 -1.61
CA ARG A 132 -18.59 13.23 -0.82
C ARG A 132 -17.91 12.09 -0.05
N VAL A 133 -18.07 12.07 1.27
CA VAL A 133 -17.64 10.95 2.13
C VAL A 133 -18.78 9.93 2.16
N ARG A 134 -18.50 8.69 1.76
CA ARG A 134 -19.51 7.62 1.61
C ARG A 134 -19.06 6.33 2.28
N ARG A 135 -20.04 5.53 2.72
CA ARG A 135 -19.81 4.15 3.17
C ARG A 135 -19.98 3.18 2.01
N MET A 136 -19.02 2.28 1.84
CA MET A 136 -19.07 1.24 0.80
C MET A 136 -18.57 -0.09 1.35
N ARG A 137 -19.12 -1.21 0.85
CA ARG A 137 -18.61 -2.55 1.17
C ARG A 137 -17.21 -2.74 0.59
N TRP A 138 -16.19 -2.98 1.41
CA TRP A 138 -14.86 -3.33 0.90
C TRP A 138 -14.88 -4.74 0.29
N GLY A 139 -14.55 -4.87 -0.98
CA GLY A 139 -14.89 -6.02 -1.80
C GLY A 139 -15.90 -5.64 -2.87
N LEU A 140 -15.40 -5.22 -4.02
CA LEU A 140 -16.19 -4.69 -5.12
C LEU A 140 -17.09 -5.78 -5.72
N ILE A 141 -18.33 -5.40 -6.03
CA ILE A 141 -19.32 -6.26 -6.69
C ILE A 141 -19.61 -5.66 -8.07
N PRO A 142 -19.13 -6.29 -9.16
CA PRO A 142 -19.41 -5.83 -10.51
C PRO A 142 -20.91 -5.79 -10.79
N VAL A 143 -21.35 -4.80 -11.58
CA VAL A 143 -22.78 -4.53 -11.88
C VAL A 143 -23.55 -5.71 -12.52
N TRP A 144 -22.82 -6.69 -13.06
CA TRP A 144 -23.34 -7.90 -13.70
C TRP A 144 -23.35 -9.15 -12.80
N THR A 145 -22.79 -9.05 -11.58
CA THR A 145 -22.63 -10.20 -10.67
C THR A 145 -23.97 -10.73 -10.18
N LYS A 146 -24.12 -12.06 -10.22
CA LYS A 146 -25.20 -12.78 -9.53
C LYS A 146 -24.78 -13.03 -8.08
N VAL A 147 -25.68 -12.79 -7.14
CA VAL A 147 -25.46 -13.02 -5.70
C VAL A 147 -26.40 -14.11 -5.18
N ALA A 148 -26.01 -14.78 -4.09
CA ALA A 148 -26.86 -15.72 -3.36
C ALA A 148 -27.73 -14.99 -2.33
N GLU A 149 -27.16 -13.96 -1.71
CA GLU A 149 -27.79 -13.01 -0.79
C GLU A 149 -27.27 -11.60 -1.13
N PRO A 150 -27.97 -10.51 -0.77
CA PRO A 150 -27.50 -9.14 -1.06
C PRO A 150 -26.04 -8.91 -0.64
N GLY A 151 -25.17 -8.70 -1.63
CA GLY A 151 -23.74 -8.50 -1.39
C GLY A 151 -22.86 -9.75 -1.27
N VAL A 152 -23.39 -10.94 -1.54
CA VAL A 152 -22.68 -12.24 -1.46
C VAL A 152 -22.64 -12.92 -2.84
N PRO A 153 -21.59 -12.72 -3.65
CA PRO A 153 -21.48 -13.33 -4.98
C PRO A 153 -21.64 -14.87 -4.97
N VAL A 154 -22.39 -15.43 -5.92
CA VAL A 154 -22.57 -16.90 -6.04
C VAL A 154 -21.25 -17.63 -6.33
N LYS A 155 -20.29 -16.94 -6.96
CA LYS A 155 -18.96 -17.46 -7.31
C LYS A 155 -17.89 -16.39 -7.19
N GLY A 156 -16.67 -16.83 -6.90
CA GLY A 156 -15.48 -15.99 -6.81
C GLY A 156 -15.11 -15.60 -5.37
N LYS A 157 -13.87 -15.17 -5.16
CA LYS A 157 -13.44 -14.53 -3.91
C LYS A 157 -13.94 -13.07 -3.87
N PRO A 158 -14.10 -12.45 -2.69
CA PRO A 158 -14.41 -11.03 -2.60
C PRO A 158 -13.32 -10.19 -3.31
N LEU A 159 -13.72 -9.23 -4.15
CA LEU A 159 -12.79 -8.41 -4.94
C LEU A 159 -12.32 -7.18 -4.14
N PHE A 160 -11.69 -7.41 -2.98
CA PHE A 160 -11.32 -6.32 -2.06
C PHE A 160 -10.06 -5.56 -2.50
N ASN A 161 -9.17 -6.22 -3.25
CA ASN A 161 -8.02 -5.59 -3.89
C ASN A 161 -8.02 -5.84 -5.41
N ALA A 162 -7.45 -4.89 -6.16
CA ALA A 162 -7.21 -4.97 -7.59
C ALA A 162 -5.76 -4.54 -7.89
N ARG A 163 -5.07 -5.17 -8.85
CA ARG A 163 -3.74 -4.68 -9.28
C ARG A 163 -3.92 -3.52 -10.26
N ALA A 164 -3.26 -2.39 -10.01
CA ALA A 164 -3.37 -1.18 -10.84
C ALA A 164 -2.97 -1.45 -12.30
N ASP A 165 -1.85 -2.16 -12.51
CA ASP A 165 -1.33 -2.64 -13.81
C ASP A 165 -2.35 -3.34 -14.73
N LYS A 166 -3.40 -3.93 -14.15
CA LYS A 166 -4.42 -4.74 -14.85
C LYS A 166 -5.84 -4.22 -14.62
N ALA A 167 -6.04 -3.19 -13.80
CA ALA A 167 -7.37 -2.69 -13.46
C ALA A 167 -8.12 -2.17 -14.69
N ALA A 168 -7.42 -1.48 -15.59
CA ALA A 168 -7.99 -0.89 -16.81
C ALA A 168 -8.48 -1.92 -17.85
N THR A 169 -8.00 -3.17 -17.78
CA THR A 169 -8.36 -4.26 -18.72
C THR A 169 -9.20 -5.37 -18.07
N THR A 170 -9.10 -5.54 -16.75
CA THR A 170 -9.83 -6.57 -16.00
C THR A 170 -11.34 -6.30 -15.99
N ALA A 171 -12.14 -7.28 -16.42
CA ALA A 171 -13.59 -7.13 -16.65
C ALA A 171 -14.41 -6.68 -15.42
N SER A 172 -13.92 -6.91 -14.20
CA SER A 172 -14.54 -6.45 -12.96
C SER A 172 -14.28 -4.98 -12.62
N PHE A 173 -13.24 -4.38 -13.20
CA PHE A 173 -12.67 -3.10 -12.77
C PHE A 173 -12.58 -2.05 -13.88
N ARG A 174 -12.40 -2.45 -15.14
CA ARG A 174 -12.15 -1.56 -16.30
C ARG A 174 -13.12 -0.39 -16.46
N ASP A 175 -14.39 -0.56 -16.10
CA ASP A 175 -15.42 0.46 -16.24
C ASP A 175 -15.42 1.39 -15.01
N ALA A 176 -15.00 0.88 -13.85
CA ALA A 176 -14.81 1.67 -12.63
C ALA A 176 -13.55 2.54 -12.69
N VAL A 177 -12.46 2.06 -13.32
CA VAL A 177 -11.27 2.87 -13.62
C VAL A 177 -11.64 4.15 -14.39
N LYS A 178 -12.64 4.07 -15.29
CA LYS A 178 -13.07 5.21 -16.11
C LYS A 178 -14.01 6.18 -15.40
N TYR A 179 -14.95 5.68 -14.60
CA TYR A 179 -16.11 6.48 -14.13
C TYR A 179 -16.43 6.36 -12.63
N ARG A 180 -15.70 5.53 -11.88
CA ARG A 180 -15.98 5.21 -10.47
C ARG A 180 -14.70 5.01 -9.69
N ARG A 181 -13.89 6.06 -9.65
CA ARG A 181 -12.71 6.17 -8.80
C ARG A 181 -13.09 6.72 -7.42
N CYS A 182 -12.34 6.36 -6.40
CA CYS A 182 -12.48 6.86 -5.04
C CYS A 182 -11.10 6.92 -4.36
N LEU A 183 -11.03 7.61 -3.22
CA LEU A 183 -9.96 7.44 -2.23
C LEU A 183 -10.47 6.55 -1.10
N VAL A 184 -9.58 5.75 -0.52
CA VAL A 184 -9.84 4.97 0.69
C VAL A 184 -8.96 5.53 1.83
N PRO A 185 -9.53 6.33 2.74
CA PRO A 185 -8.82 6.93 3.87
C PRO A 185 -8.50 5.91 4.97
N MET A 186 -7.24 5.84 5.37
CA MET A 186 -6.76 4.96 6.45
C MET A 186 -5.65 5.63 7.26
N ASP A 187 -5.61 5.36 8.56
CA ASP A 187 -4.52 5.84 9.43
C ASP A 187 -3.24 4.98 9.26
N GLY A 188 -3.35 3.88 8.50
CA GLY A 188 -2.30 2.94 8.17
C GLY A 188 -2.86 1.54 7.90
N TRP A 189 -2.06 0.69 7.24
CA TRP A 189 -2.44 -0.70 6.94
C TRP A 189 -1.56 -1.71 7.66
N TYR A 190 -2.03 -2.95 7.79
CA TYR A 190 -1.21 -4.04 8.30
C TYR A 190 -0.78 -4.96 7.17
N GLU A 191 0.42 -5.49 7.29
CA GLU A 191 0.92 -6.52 6.40
C GLU A 191 1.81 -7.52 7.15
N TRP A 192 1.91 -8.75 6.65
CA TRP A 192 2.59 -9.83 7.36
C TRP A 192 3.87 -10.28 6.65
N LEU A 193 5.01 -10.13 7.32
CA LEU A 193 6.21 -10.88 6.97
C LEU A 193 5.96 -12.35 7.29
N VAL A 194 6.17 -13.23 6.30
CA VAL A 194 5.88 -14.66 6.40
C VAL A 194 7.17 -15.46 6.37
N GLU A 195 7.54 -16.05 7.50
CA GLU A 195 8.72 -16.90 7.62
C GLU A 195 8.35 -18.38 7.60
N SER A 196 9.15 -19.20 6.89
CA SER A 196 8.98 -20.66 6.91
C SER A 196 9.67 -21.25 8.13
N ALA A 197 8.92 -21.73 9.12
CA ALA A 197 9.52 -22.53 10.18
C ALA A 197 9.91 -23.91 9.64
N GLY A 198 11.01 -24.48 10.15
CA GLY A 198 11.53 -25.80 9.74
C GLY A 198 10.60 -27.00 9.97
N ASN A 199 9.41 -26.79 10.55
CA ASN A 199 8.35 -27.78 10.70
C ASN A 199 7.24 -27.68 9.62
N GLY A 200 7.44 -26.84 8.59
CA GLY A 200 6.48 -26.64 7.50
C GLY A 200 5.31 -25.70 7.84
N LYS A 201 5.30 -25.06 9.01
CA LYS A 201 4.32 -24.02 9.36
C LYS A 201 4.89 -22.64 9.05
N ALA A 202 4.10 -21.81 8.38
CA ALA A 202 4.40 -20.40 8.22
C ALA A 202 4.18 -19.66 9.55
N VAL A 203 5.18 -18.92 10.03
CA VAL A 203 5.05 -17.92 11.10
C VAL A 203 4.76 -16.59 10.44
N LYS A 204 3.84 -15.81 11.02
CA LYS A 204 3.41 -14.51 10.49
C LYS A 204 3.72 -13.42 11.50
N HIS A 205 4.60 -12.49 11.12
CA HIS A 205 4.97 -11.33 11.92
C HIS A 205 4.21 -10.11 11.36
N PRO A 206 3.20 -9.58 12.06
CA PRO A 206 2.47 -8.42 11.60
C PRO A 206 3.30 -7.15 11.76
N TYR A 207 3.32 -6.35 10.71
CA TYR A 207 3.80 -4.98 10.68
C TYR A 207 2.62 -4.05 10.43
N TYR A 208 2.75 -2.82 10.89
CA TYR A 208 1.86 -1.71 10.59
C TYR A 208 2.64 -0.64 9.83
N MET A 209 2.02 -0.12 8.78
CA MET A 209 2.56 0.91 7.90
C MET A 209 1.69 2.15 7.98
N SER A 210 2.28 3.28 8.34
CA SER A 210 1.60 4.58 8.48
C SER A 210 2.55 5.74 8.22
N ASN A 211 2.04 6.92 7.89
CA ASN A 211 2.89 8.11 7.80
C ASN A 211 3.58 8.36 9.16
N ALA A 212 4.87 8.69 9.12
CA ALA A 212 5.71 8.89 10.30
C ALA A 212 5.30 10.10 11.15
N ASP A 213 4.61 11.07 10.56
CA ASP A 213 4.03 12.25 11.22
C ASP A 213 2.64 11.99 11.84
N GLY A 214 2.08 10.78 11.65
CA GLY A 214 0.73 10.43 12.10
C GLY A 214 -0.40 10.99 11.23
N SER A 215 -0.09 11.59 10.08
CA SER A 215 -1.09 12.03 9.10
C SER A 215 -1.80 10.84 8.43
N ARG A 216 -2.94 11.13 7.80
CA ARG A 216 -3.77 10.10 7.16
C ARG A 216 -3.26 9.73 5.77
N LEU A 217 -3.24 8.44 5.47
CA LEU A 217 -3.00 7.91 4.14
C LEU A 217 -4.30 7.83 3.34
N TYR A 218 -4.23 8.14 2.06
CA TYR A 218 -5.32 8.00 1.11
C TYR A 218 -4.88 7.07 0.00
N MET A 219 -5.54 5.92 -0.13
CA MET A 219 -5.21 4.93 -1.14
C MET A 219 -6.14 5.04 -2.33
N ALA A 220 -5.61 4.86 -3.54
CA ALA A 220 -6.40 4.82 -4.76
C ALA A 220 -7.38 3.64 -4.71
N GLY A 221 -8.66 3.90 -4.98
CA GLY A 221 -9.71 2.89 -4.96
C GLY A 221 -10.64 3.01 -6.16
N LEU A 222 -11.37 1.92 -6.42
CA LEU A 222 -12.44 1.88 -7.41
C LEU A 222 -13.73 1.45 -6.73
N TRP A 223 -14.88 1.87 -7.25
CA TRP A 223 -16.19 1.49 -6.69
C TRP A 223 -17.24 1.10 -7.73
N SER A 224 -18.31 0.50 -7.24
CA SER A 224 -19.41 -0.05 -8.03
C SER A 224 -20.75 0.20 -7.33
N VAL A 225 -21.80 0.29 -8.15
CA VAL A 225 -23.21 0.40 -7.74
C VAL A 225 -23.89 -0.86 -8.23
N TRP A 226 -24.11 -1.82 -7.35
CA TRP A 226 -24.80 -3.06 -7.68
C TRP A 226 -26.27 -2.97 -7.25
N ARG A 227 -27.19 -3.40 -8.11
CA ARG A 227 -28.63 -3.50 -7.81
C ARG A 227 -29.05 -4.95 -7.93
N ASP A 228 -29.85 -5.43 -6.98
CA ASP A 228 -30.43 -6.75 -7.09
C ASP A 228 -31.50 -6.75 -8.19
N ARG A 229 -31.39 -7.71 -9.12
CA ARG A 229 -32.37 -7.88 -10.20
C ARG A 229 -33.65 -8.57 -9.72
N ALA A 230 -33.61 -9.25 -8.57
CA ALA A 230 -34.78 -9.82 -7.93
C ALA A 230 -35.55 -8.80 -7.06
N LEU A 231 -34.90 -7.70 -6.65
CA LEU A 231 -35.46 -6.65 -5.80
C LEU A 231 -35.18 -5.26 -6.43
N PRO A 232 -35.82 -4.92 -7.57
CA PRO A 232 -35.47 -3.73 -8.35
C PRO A 232 -35.67 -2.41 -7.59
N ASP A 233 -36.63 -2.37 -6.66
CA ASP A 233 -36.95 -1.20 -5.82
C ASP A 233 -36.05 -1.06 -4.59
N SER A 234 -35.12 -1.99 -4.37
CA SER A 234 -34.17 -1.92 -3.24
C SER A 234 -33.06 -0.89 -3.47
N ASP A 235 -32.55 -0.35 -2.37
CA ASP A 235 -31.37 0.53 -2.41
C ASP A 235 -30.16 -0.18 -3.01
N PRO A 236 -29.38 0.49 -3.86
CA PRO A 236 -28.23 -0.11 -4.49
C PRO A 236 -27.10 -0.36 -3.46
N LEU A 237 -26.51 -1.55 -3.50
CA LEU A 237 -25.32 -1.84 -2.73
C LEU A 237 -24.09 -1.15 -3.34
N LEU A 238 -23.52 -0.23 -2.57
CA LEU A 238 -22.25 0.40 -2.85
C LEU A 238 -21.10 -0.51 -2.40
N SER A 239 -20.10 -0.69 -3.25
CA SER A 239 -18.93 -1.51 -2.94
C SER A 239 -17.66 -0.94 -3.56
N CYS A 240 -16.52 -1.11 -2.89
CA CYS A 240 -15.22 -0.59 -3.32
C CYS A 240 -14.13 -1.66 -3.31
N THR A 241 -13.02 -1.38 -3.99
CA THR A 241 -11.79 -2.17 -3.99
C THR A 241 -10.61 -1.21 -3.87
N ILE A 242 -9.56 -1.61 -3.16
CA ILE A 242 -8.32 -0.83 -3.06
C ILE A 242 -7.41 -1.24 -4.21
N LEU A 243 -6.84 -0.27 -4.92
CA LEU A 243 -5.80 -0.53 -5.89
C LEU A 243 -4.51 -0.86 -5.15
N THR A 244 -3.80 -1.85 -5.68
CA THR A 244 -2.48 -2.26 -5.19
C THR A 244 -1.46 -2.06 -6.30
N THR A 245 -0.22 -1.85 -5.90
CA THR A 245 0.93 -1.81 -6.80
C THR A 245 2.10 -2.62 -6.23
N ASP A 246 3.19 -2.76 -6.98
CA ASP A 246 4.38 -3.48 -6.49
C ASP A 246 5.04 -2.65 -5.38
N SER A 247 5.51 -3.29 -4.31
CA SER A 247 6.16 -2.57 -3.21
C SER A 247 7.45 -1.89 -3.67
N VAL A 248 7.76 -0.75 -3.06
CA VAL A 248 9.00 0.00 -3.28
C VAL A 248 9.59 0.45 -1.94
N GLY A 249 10.89 0.77 -1.93
CA GLY A 249 11.61 1.13 -0.71
C GLY A 249 11.57 0.01 0.35
N GLU A 250 11.48 0.39 1.63
CA GLU A 250 11.50 -0.55 2.76
C GLU A 250 10.30 -1.52 2.79
N LEU A 251 9.19 -1.18 2.12
CA LEU A 251 7.98 -2.00 2.07
C LEU A 251 8.21 -3.38 1.41
N THR A 252 9.18 -3.45 0.48
CA THR A 252 9.61 -4.70 -0.17
C THR A 252 10.16 -5.74 0.81
N ASN A 253 10.66 -5.31 1.97
CA ASN A 253 11.18 -6.21 3.01
C ASN A 253 10.06 -6.98 3.74
N ILE A 254 8.82 -6.51 3.66
CA ILE A 254 7.66 -7.16 4.29
C ILE A 254 6.80 -7.90 3.26
N HIS A 255 6.53 -7.27 2.11
CA HIS A 255 5.66 -7.84 1.08
C HIS A 255 5.99 -7.32 -0.32
N ASP A 256 5.82 -8.15 -1.35
CA ASP A 256 5.98 -7.78 -2.77
C ASP A 256 4.95 -6.75 -3.30
N ARG A 257 3.91 -6.42 -2.52
CA ARG A 257 2.83 -5.49 -2.92
C ARG A 257 2.42 -4.58 -1.77
N MET A 258 1.94 -3.40 -2.14
CA MET A 258 1.37 -2.41 -1.24
C MET A 258 0.05 -1.85 -1.80
N PRO A 259 -0.81 -1.21 -0.98
CA PRO A 259 -1.86 -0.33 -1.49
C PRO A 259 -1.22 0.79 -2.33
N LEU A 260 -1.88 1.20 -3.41
CA LEU A 260 -1.41 2.31 -4.25
C LEU A 260 -1.71 3.64 -3.53
N PRO A 261 -0.71 4.38 -3.04
CA PRO A 261 -0.94 5.68 -2.40
C PRO A 261 -1.41 6.68 -3.45
N MET A 262 -2.26 7.62 -3.02
CA MET A 262 -2.74 8.71 -3.85
C MET A 262 -2.52 10.03 -3.09
N PRO A 263 -1.37 10.68 -3.30
CA PRO A 263 -1.05 12.00 -2.74
C PRO A 263 -2.07 13.08 -3.13
N GLU A 264 -2.15 14.14 -2.33
CA GLU A 264 -3.16 15.21 -2.46
C GLU A 264 -3.09 15.92 -3.82
N GLU A 265 -1.88 16.15 -4.33
CA GLU A 265 -1.60 16.74 -5.65
C GLU A 265 -2.14 15.91 -6.84
N HIS A 266 -2.66 14.71 -6.60
CA HIS A 266 -3.27 13.85 -7.61
C HIS A 266 -4.78 13.66 -7.42
N TRP A 267 -5.38 14.17 -6.32
CA TRP A 267 -6.80 13.93 -6.01
C TRP A 267 -7.75 14.50 -7.05
N ASP A 268 -7.48 15.68 -7.60
CA ASP A 268 -8.32 16.27 -8.63
C ASP A 268 -8.39 15.40 -9.88
N ALA A 269 -7.23 15.07 -10.47
CA ALA A 269 -7.14 14.21 -11.65
C ALA A 269 -7.62 12.76 -11.38
N TRP A 270 -7.46 12.27 -10.14
CA TRP A 270 -7.94 10.94 -9.75
C TRP A 270 -9.46 10.90 -9.51
N LEU A 271 -10.07 11.97 -9.00
CA LEU A 271 -11.49 11.97 -8.62
C LEU A 271 -12.43 12.62 -9.66
N ASP A 272 -11.91 13.39 -10.61
CA ASP A 272 -12.67 13.98 -11.73
C ASP A 272 -13.72 12.99 -12.29
N PRO A 273 -15.04 13.28 -12.19
CA PRO A 273 -16.06 12.35 -12.66
C PRO A 273 -16.27 12.36 -14.18
N ASP A 274 -15.76 13.37 -14.88
CA ASP A 274 -16.06 13.69 -16.27
C ASP A 274 -14.92 13.28 -17.21
N HIS A 275 -13.68 13.28 -16.72
CA HIS A 275 -12.48 12.85 -17.44
C HIS A 275 -11.92 11.52 -16.92
N PRO A 276 -11.25 10.72 -17.77
CA PRO A 276 -10.47 9.57 -17.30
C PRO A 276 -9.21 10.06 -16.56
N ALA A 277 -8.86 9.41 -15.44
CA ALA A 277 -7.59 9.67 -14.77
C ALA A 277 -6.39 9.37 -15.68
N PRO A 278 -5.29 10.14 -15.59
CA PRO A 278 -4.04 9.85 -16.30
C PRO A 278 -3.54 8.44 -16.00
N ALA A 279 -3.05 7.74 -17.03
CA ALA A 279 -2.58 6.36 -16.90
C ALA A 279 -1.41 6.21 -15.91
N SER A 280 -0.57 7.25 -15.79
CA SER A 280 0.53 7.32 -14.81
C SER A 280 0.06 7.21 -13.36
N LEU A 281 -1.18 7.61 -13.03
CA LEU A 281 -1.75 7.43 -11.69
C LEU A 281 -2.11 5.97 -11.36
N LEU A 282 -1.87 5.03 -12.29
CA LEU A 282 -1.99 3.57 -12.08
C LEU A 282 -0.63 2.86 -12.09
N GLU A 283 0.47 3.59 -12.27
CA GLU A 283 1.82 3.04 -12.28
C GLU A 283 2.35 2.84 -10.85
N THR A 284 3.45 2.10 -10.71
CA THR A 284 4.14 1.98 -9.42
C THR A 284 4.83 3.31 -9.11
N PRO A 285 4.57 3.96 -7.96
CA PRO A 285 5.21 5.22 -7.62
C PRO A 285 6.68 4.99 -7.24
N ASP A 286 7.51 6.01 -7.40
CA ASP A 286 8.90 5.97 -6.97
C ASP A 286 9.03 5.79 -5.44
N ALA A 287 10.13 5.19 -5.00
CA ALA A 287 10.40 4.97 -3.58
C ALA A 287 10.37 6.26 -2.72
N ALA A 288 10.67 7.42 -3.33
CA ALA A 288 10.56 8.72 -2.68
C ALA A 288 9.11 9.07 -2.25
N ALA A 289 8.10 8.66 -3.01
CA ALA A 289 6.69 8.91 -2.72
C ALA A 289 6.16 8.12 -1.50
N VAL A 290 6.89 7.09 -1.05
CA VAL A 290 6.57 6.33 0.17
C VAL A 290 7.59 6.52 1.28
N ALA A 291 8.60 7.38 1.11
CA ALA A 291 9.67 7.56 2.10
C ALA A 291 9.19 8.12 3.45
N GLY A 292 7.99 8.73 3.49
CA GLY A 292 7.33 9.17 4.72
C GLY A 292 6.59 8.06 5.47
N ILE A 293 6.48 6.84 4.92
CA ILE A 293 5.76 5.72 5.52
C ILE A 293 6.70 4.94 6.45
N ALA A 294 6.45 5.04 7.76
CA ALA A 294 7.14 4.23 8.76
C ALA A 294 6.60 2.80 8.78
N VAL A 295 7.50 1.82 8.81
CA VAL A 295 7.20 0.39 8.93
C VAL A 295 7.60 -0.08 10.33
N ARG A 296 6.66 -0.63 11.10
CA ARG A 296 6.93 -1.04 12.49
C ARG A 296 6.23 -2.36 12.86
N PRO A 297 6.86 -3.25 13.65
CA PRO A 297 6.23 -4.49 14.10
C PRO A 297 5.16 -4.21 15.16
N VAL A 298 4.08 -5.00 15.14
CA VAL A 298 2.93 -4.86 16.05
C VAL A 298 2.52 -6.19 16.67
N SER A 299 1.58 -6.15 17.62
CA SER A 299 1.13 -7.34 18.34
C SER A 299 0.45 -8.38 17.42
N PRO A 300 0.79 -9.69 17.55
CA PRO A 300 0.05 -10.79 16.90
C PRO A 300 -1.45 -10.83 17.19
N LEU A 301 -1.96 -10.05 18.16
CA LEU A 301 -3.39 -9.85 18.40
C LEU A 301 -4.14 -9.42 17.12
N VAL A 302 -3.52 -8.65 16.22
CA VAL A 302 -4.18 -8.20 14.98
C VAL A 302 -4.59 -9.36 14.07
N ASN A 303 -3.93 -10.53 14.17
CA ASN A 303 -4.24 -11.72 13.36
C ASN A 303 -5.74 -12.09 13.43
N SER A 304 -6.36 -11.95 14.61
CA SER A 304 -7.79 -12.16 14.83
C SER A 304 -8.59 -10.90 14.54
N VAL A 305 -9.48 -10.96 13.55
CA VAL A 305 -10.46 -9.88 13.23
C VAL A 305 -11.44 -9.57 14.37
N LYS A 306 -11.49 -10.41 15.43
CA LYS A 306 -12.31 -10.15 16.63
C LYS A 306 -11.69 -9.11 17.55
N ASN A 307 -10.39 -8.88 17.45
CA ASN A 307 -9.68 -7.87 18.21
C ASN A 307 -9.78 -6.55 17.43
N ASN A 308 -10.23 -5.47 18.06
CA ASN A 308 -10.48 -4.18 17.40
C ASN A 308 -10.30 -3.01 18.37
N GLY A 309 -9.28 -3.08 19.25
CA GLY A 309 -8.94 -2.02 20.20
C GLY A 309 -7.66 -1.25 19.81
N PRO A 310 -7.41 -0.09 20.44
CA PRO A 310 -6.24 0.75 20.16
C PRO A 310 -4.90 0.06 20.44
N GLU A 311 -4.87 -0.96 21.29
CA GLU A 311 -3.68 -1.78 21.58
C GLU A 311 -3.10 -2.48 20.35
N LEU A 312 -3.87 -2.63 19.27
CA LEU A 312 -3.38 -3.16 17.99
C LEU A 312 -2.44 -2.20 17.26
N LEU A 313 -2.56 -0.89 17.55
CA LEU A 313 -1.66 0.13 17.04
C LEU A 313 -0.45 0.37 17.94
N ALA A 314 -0.37 -0.22 19.14
CA ALA A 314 0.81 -0.09 19.96
C ALA A 314 2.03 -0.73 19.25
N PRO A 315 3.22 -0.10 19.28
CA PRO A 315 4.46 -0.79 18.95
C PRO A 315 4.62 -2.04 19.82
N LEU A 316 5.26 -3.09 19.30
CA LEU A 316 5.80 -4.11 20.21
C LEU A 316 6.83 -3.44 21.13
N ALA A 317 6.75 -3.73 22.43
CA ALA A 317 7.79 -3.32 23.36
C ALA A 317 9.11 -4.00 22.98
N ASP A 318 10.19 -3.24 22.92
CA ASP A 318 11.52 -3.79 22.66
C ASP A 318 11.85 -4.82 23.75
N THR A 319 12.13 -6.06 23.33
CA THR A 319 12.40 -7.17 24.25
C THR A 319 13.70 -6.99 25.06
N ALA A 320 14.49 -5.96 24.75
CA ALA A 320 15.72 -5.60 25.44
C ALA A 320 15.53 -5.27 26.94
N ASP A 321 14.42 -4.63 27.32
CA ASP A 321 14.19 -4.22 28.72
C ASP A 321 13.71 -5.38 29.61
N THR A 322 13.25 -6.49 29.02
CA THR A 322 12.67 -7.61 29.79
C THR A 322 13.73 -8.49 30.44
N GLU A 323 14.95 -8.60 29.87
CA GLU A 323 16.04 -9.37 30.47
C GLU A 323 16.68 -8.66 31.68
N GLN A 324 16.74 -7.32 31.69
CA GLN A 324 17.28 -6.58 32.85
C GLN A 324 16.38 -6.64 34.08
N ALA A 325 15.05 -6.64 33.90
CA ALA A 325 14.10 -6.79 35.02
C ALA A 325 14.23 -8.15 35.74
N GLY A 326 14.61 -9.21 35.02
CA GLY A 326 14.81 -10.56 35.58
C GLY A 326 16.07 -10.71 36.44
N GLN A 327 17.11 -9.89 36.20
CA GLN A 327 18.40 -9.99 36.90
C GLN A 327 18.50 -9.17 38.19
N ILE A 328 17.64 -8.15 38.37
CA ILE A 328 17.67 -7.28 39.56
C ILE A 328 16.97 -7.93 40.78
N SER A 329 16.19 -9.00 40.58
CA SER A 329 15.46 -9.71 41.66
C SER A 329 16.27 -10.83 42.35
N LEU A 330 17.59 -10.91 42.14
CA LEU A 330 18.45 -12.02 42.63
C LEU A 330 19.73 -11.54 43.35
N LEU A 331 19.72 -10.31 43.89
CA LEU A 331 20.76 -9.75 44.77
C LEU A 331 20.13 -9.17 46.04
#